data_AF-A0A7S2U8C0-F1
#
_entry.id   AF-A0A7S2U8C0-F1
#
_cell.length_a   1.000
_cell.length_b   1.000
_cell.length_c   1.000
_cell.angle_alpha   90.00
_cell.angle_beta   90.00
_cell.angle_gamma   90.00
#
_symmetry.space_group_name_H-M   'P 1'
#
loop_
_entity.id
_entity.type
_entity.pdbx_description
1 polymer ?
#
loop_
_entity_poly.entity_id
_entity_poly.type
_entity_poly.pdbx_seq_one_letter_code
_entity_poly.pdbx_strand_id
1 'polypeptide(L)'
;MSGEKNSIHDGAVVNVRVAVGSGNPCKIEAVRSAFEHAFGGSVNIVISSHIVPSNVSDQPMGAEETKRGAMNRARAAFAMAKEKPDFAVGLEGGLVMETNLGEPQQNQEDAIPTLWCMAWMAILGSDSSTCTLIRADNQNDMADSSPSSTPQPQQYRQATKQVWGFAQTGHFALPPQVAQLVVKEGMELGDADDQVFDRTNGKHGSGTVGILTNGMIDRANYYDHALKLALTPWIRPDLYIPSFSS
;
A
#
# COMPACT_ATOMS: atom_id res chain seq x y z
N MET A 1 6.60 49.54 -32.16
CA MET A 1 6.85 48.10 -32.30
C MET A 1 7.29 47.57 -30.95
N SER A 2 6.32 47.16 -30.15
CA SER A 2 6.50 46.54 -28.85
C SER A 2 6.97 45.10 -29.04
N GLY A 3 8.23 44.83 -28.71
CA GLY A 3 8.76 43.47 -28.65
C GLY A 3 8.50 42.87 -27.27
N GLU A 4 7.39 42.15 -27.12
CA GLU A 4 7.24 41.13 -26.10
C GLU A 4 8.28 40.04 -26.37
N LYS A 5 9.33 40.00 -25.55
CA LYS A 5 10.14 38.79 -25.40
C LYS A 5 9.48 37.92 -24.35
N ASN A 6 8.66 37.00 -24.82
CA ASN A 6 8.08 35.92 -24.02
C ASN A 6 9.21 35.16 -23.30
N SER A 7 9.26 35.28 -21.97
CA SER A 7 10.06 34.42 -21.10
C SER A 7 9.25 33.16 -20.79
N ILE A 8 9.61 32.01 -21.39
CA ILE A 8 9.09 30.72 -20.93
C ILE A 8 10.22 29.70 -20.96
N HIS A 9 10.93 29.59 -19.85
CA HIS A 9 11.56 28.35 -19.42
C HIS A 9 11.29 28.22 -17.92
N ASP A 10 10.10 27.71 -17.59
CA ASP A 10 9.80 27.24 -16.24
C ASP A 10 9.66 25.72 -16.31
N GLY A 11 10.38 25.01 -15.44
CA GLY A 11 10.60 23.57 -15.51
C GLY A 11 9.30 22.79 -15.35
N ALA A 12 8.94 21.96 -16.34
CA ALA A 12 7.75 21.14 -16.25
C ALA A 12 7.84 20.17 -15.07
N VAL A 13 6.92 20.29 -14.11
CA VAL A 13 6.77 19.35 -13.00
C VAL A 13 6.41 17.98 -13.59
N VAL A 14 7.20 16.95 -13.27
CA VAL A 14 6.93 15.59 -13.71
C VAL A 14 5.73 15.05 -12.95
N ASN A 15 4.73 14.53 -13.67
CA ASN A 15 3.58 13.87 -13.06
C ASN A 15 3.83 12.36 -12.96
N VAL A 16 3.69 11.79 -11.77
CA VAL A 16 3.65 10.34 -11.54
C VAL A 16 2.20 9.92 -11.32
N ARG A 17 1.66 9.09 -12.20
CA ARG A 17 0.26 8.65 -12.15
C ARG A 17 0.13 7.35 -11.40
N VAL A 18 -0.72 7.35 -10.38
CA VAL A 18 -0.96 6.19 -9.51
C VAL A 18 -2.45 5.81 -9.56
N ALA A 19 -2.77 4.64 -10.11
CA ALA A 19 -4.12 4.09 -10.09
C ALA A 19 -4.33 3.22 -8.84
N VAL A 20 -5.34 3.53 -8.03
CA VAL A 20 -5.62 2.83 -6.76
C VAL A 20 -6.89 2.00 -6.90
N GLY A 21 -6.80 0.69 -6.65
CA GLY A 21 -7.92 -0.25 -6.70
C GLY A 21 -8.81 -0.24 -5.47
N SER A 22 -9.14 0.95 -4.94
CA SER A 22 -10.05 1.11 -3.81
C SER A 22 -10.68 2.49 -3.78
N GLY A 23 -11.97 2.57 -3.43
CA GLY A 23 -12.66 3.84 -3.14
C GLY A 23 -12.58 4.30 -1.67
N ASN A 24 -11.86 3.59 -0.80
CA ASN A 24 -11.77 3.94 0.61
C ASN A 24 -10.79 5.13 0.83
N PRO A 25 -11.24 6.27 1.41
CA PRO A 25 -10.39 7.44 1.60
C PRO A 25 -9.10 7.18 2.39
N CYS A 26 -9.15 6.34 3.43
CA CYS A 26 -7.96 6.02 4.24
C CYS A 26 -6.92 5.24 3.43
N LYS A 27 -7.36 4.34 2.54
CA LYS A 27 -6.45 3.58 1.65
C LYS A 27 -5.83 4.51 0.61
N ILE A 28 -6.62 5.41 0.04
CA ILE A 28 -6.16 6.39 -0.95
C ILE A 28 -5.12 7.32 -0.32
N GLU A 29 -5.38 7.80 0.90
CA GLU A 29 -4.46 8.68 1.61
C GLU A 29 -3.16 7.98 2.01
N ALA A 30 -3.22 6.72 2.45
CA ALA A 30 -2.01 5.94 2.72
C ALA A 30 -1.15 5.77 1.46
N VAL A 31 -1.76 5.56 0.29
CA VAL A 31 -1.04 5.51 -0.99
C VAL A 31 -0.43 6.87 -1.32
N ARG A 32 -1.19 7.97 -1.16
CA ARG A 32 -0.67 9.32 -1.36
C ARG A 32 0.57 9.57 -0.53
N SER A 33 0.45 9.40 0.79
CA SER A 33 1.55 9.55 1.73
C SER A 33 2.75 8.72 1.30
N ALA A 34 2.59 7.42 1.06
CA ALA A 34 3.72 6.55 0.72
C ALA A 34 4.44 6.98 -0.57
N PHE A 35 3.69 7.39 -1.60
CA PHE A 35 4.27 7.85 -2.87
C PHE A 35 4.91 9.23 -2.75
N GLU A 36 4.28 10.18 -2.05
CA GLU A 36 4.86 11.52 -1.82
C GLU A 36 6.17 11.42 -1.01
N HIS A 37 6.23 10.55 -0.01
CA HIS A 37 7.47 10.25 0.72
C HIS A 37 8.54 9.61 -0.16
N ALA A 38 8.18 8.66 -1.03
CA ALA A 38 9.16 7.95 -1.84
C ALA A 38 9.73 8.83 -2.97
N PHE A 39 8.89 9.61 -3.65
CA PHE A 39 9.34 10.45 -4.78
C PHE A 39 9.87 11.83 -4.36
N GLY A 40 9.67 12.23 -3.10
CA GLY A 40 10.02 13.54 -2.60
C GLY A 40 9.27 14.68 -3.28
N GLY A 41 9.54 15.93 -2.89
CA GLY A 41 8.89 17.13 -3.45
C GLY A 41 9.26 17.47 -4.90
N SER A 42 9.90 16.56 -5.63
CA SER A 42 10.41 16.79 -7.00
C SER A 42 9.43 16.40 -8.12
N VAL A 43 8.30 15.76 -7.78
CA VAL A 43 7.26 15.34 -8.73
C VAL A 43 5.87 15.64 -8.17
N ASN A 44 4.88 15.64 -9.05
CA ASN A 44 3.47 15.71 -8.66
C ASN A 44 2.84 14.30 -8.68
N ILE A 45 2.30 13.86 -7.55
CA ILE A 45 1.61 12.56 -7.44
C ILE A 45 0.14 12.71 -7.82
N VAL A 46 -0.22 12.13 -8.96
CA VAL A 46 -1.58 12.18 -9.52
C VAL A 46 -2.28 10.85 -9.26
N ILE A 47 -3.18 10.83 -8.28
CA ILE A 47 -3.95 9.63 -7.93
C ILE A 47 -5.27 9.57 -8.69
N SER A 48 -5.58 8.40 -9.24
CA SER A 48 -6.93 8.03 -9.69
C SER A 48 -7.43 6.83 -8.89
N SER A 49 -8.66 6.91 -8.38
CA SER A 49 -9.28 5.85 -7.56
C SER A 49 -10.31 5.07 -8.38
N HIS A 50 -10.27 3.74 -8.29
CA HIS A 50 -11.12 2.83 -9.03
C HIS A 50 -11.75 1.80 -8.07
N ILE A 51 -13.08 1.75 -8.04
CA ILE A 51 -13.83 0.71 -7.31
C ILE A 51 -13.81 -0.55 -8.17
N VAL A 52 -13.02 -1.54 -7.76
CA VAL A 52 -12.77 -2.77 -8.52
C VAL A 52 -12.90 -4.00 -7.62
N PRO A 53 -13.34 -5.16 -8.14
CA PRO A 53 -13.46 -6.38 -7.35
C PRO A 53 -12.08 -6.96 -6.99
N SER A 54 -11.99 -7.63 -5.85
CA SER A 54 -10.80 -8.40 -5.45
C SER A 54 -10.73 -9.77 -6.12
N ASN A 55 -11.87 -10.31 -6.56
CA ASN A 55 -12.02 -11.68 -7.09
C ASN A 55 -11.44 -12.76 -6.14
N VAL A 56 -11.55 -12.52 -4.84
CA VAL A 56 -11.36 -13.48 -3.74
C VAL A 56 -12.54 -13.32 -2.78
N SER A 57 -12.61 -14.07 -1.67
CA SER A 57 -13.68 -13.86 -0.68
C SER A 57 -13.70 -12.43 -0.13
N ASP A 58 -14.86 -11.98 0.35
CA ASP A 58 -14.99 -10.65 0.99
C ASP A 58 -14.17 -10.57 2.30
N GLN A 59 -13.93 -11.72 2.93
CA GLN A 59 -13.03 -11.90 4.07
C GLN A 59 -11.94 -12.94 3.73
N PRO A 60 -10.84 -12.53 3.07
CA PRO A 60 -9.74 -13.41 2.69
C PRO A 60 -9.11 -14.11 3.89
N MET A 61 -8.93 -15.43 3.77
CA MET A 61 -8.31 -16.25 4.80
C MET A 61 -6.92 -16.71 4.32
N GLY A 62 -5.88 -16.31 5.04
CA GLY A 62 -4.48 -16.62 4.76
C GLY A 62 -3.78 -15.59 3.88
N ALA A 63 -2.44 -15.61 3.96
CA ALA A 63 -1.59 -14.65 3.25
C ALA A 63 -1.74 -14.70 1.73
N GLU A 64 -1.80 -15.90 1.15
CA GLU A 64 -1.83 -16.09 -0.31
C GLU A 64 -3.12 -15.58 -0.95
N GLU A 65 -4.28 -15.85 -0.36
CA GLU A 65 -5.55 -15.35 -0.87
C GLU A 65 -5.62 -13.83 -0.77
N THR A 66 -5.23 -13.28 0.37
CA THR A 66 -5.22 -11.83 0.61
C THR A 66 -4.29 -11.11 -0.39
N LYS A 67 -3.07 -11.64 -0.59
CA LYS A 67 -2.12 -11.11 -1.59
C LYS A 67 -2.68 -11.17 -3.00
N ARG A 68 -3.36 -12.27 -3.36
CA ARG A 68 -4.03 -12.41 -4.66
C ARG A 68 -5.14 -11.37 -4.84
N GLY A 69 -5.94 -11.11 -3.81
CA GLY A 69 -6.94 -10.02 -3.81
C GLY A 69 -6.31 -8.67 -4.10
N ALA A 70 -5.22 -8.34 -3.40
CA ALA A 70 -4.46 -7.10 -3.62
C ALA A 70 -3.92 -7.01 -5.06
N MET A 71 -3.35 -8.09 -5.60
CA MET A 71 -2.88 -8.14 -6.99
C MET A 71 -4.00 -7.93 -8.01
N ASN A 72 -5.15 -8.55 -7.79
CA ASN A 72 -6.31 -8.43 -8.67
C ASN A 72 -6.82 -6.99 -8.70
N ARG A 73 -6.92 -6.34 -7.53
CA ARG A 73 -7.29 -4.92 -7.44
C ARG A 73 -6.30 -4.02 -8.17
N ALA A 74 -4.99 -4.24 -8.00
CA ALA A 74 -3.96 -3.46 -8.70
C ALA A 74 -4.09 -3.58 -10.23
N ARG A 75 -4.24 -4.81 -10.75
CA ARG A 75 -4.41 -5.06 -12.19
C ARG A 75 -5.69 -4.43 -12.74
N ALA A 76 -6.80 -4.57 -12.02
CA ALA A 76 -8.07 -3.99 -12.43
C ALA A 76 -8.00 -2.46 -12.46
N ALA A 77 -7.39 -1.83 -11.45
CA ALA A 77 -7.17 -0.38 -11.44
C ALA A 77 -6.28 0.08 -12.60
N PHE A 78 -5.21 -0.66 -12.91
CA PHE A 78 -4.34 -0.38 -14.05
C PHE A 78 -5.13 -0.39 -15.37
N ALA A 79 -5.99 -1.38 -15.57
CA ALA A 79 -6.77 -1.55 -16.79
C ALA A 79 -7.93 -0.52 -16.92
N MET A 80 -8.50 -0.08 -15.79
CA MET A 80 -9.62 0.86 -15.75
C MET A 80 -9.20 2.33 -15.93
N ALA A 81 -7.93 2.67 -15.68
CA ALA A 81 -7.45 4.03 -15.76
C ALA A 81 -7.56 4.59 -17.19
N LYS A 82 -8.19 5.76 -17.34
CA LYS A 82 -8.37 6.44 -18.64
C LYS A 82 -7.04 6.83 -19.27
N GLU A 83 -6.13 7.34 -18.44
CA GLU A 83 -4.74 7.59 -18.81
C GLU A 83 -3.90 6.42 -18.32
N LYS A 84 -2.92 5.99 -19.12
CA LYS A 84 -2.01 4.91 -18.74
C LYS A 84 -1.26 5.32 -17.46
N PRO A 85 -1.41 4.57 -16.35
CA PRO A 85 -0.75 4.91 -15.11
C PRO A 85 0.70 4.44 -15.12
N ASP A 86 1.56 5.11 -14.34
CA ASP A 86 2.93 4.67 -14.08
C ASP A 86 2.93 3.53 -13.05
N PHE A 87 2.05 3.65 -12.06
CA PHE A 87 1.84 2.65 -11.02
C PHE A 87 0.35 2.30 -10.86
N ALA A 88 0.08 1.06 -10.47
CA ALA A 88 -1.22 0.68 -9.92
C ALA A 88 -1.05 -0.04 -8.58
N VAL A 89 -1.94 0.25 -7.64
CA VAL A 89 -1.86 -0.21 -6.25
C VAL A 89 -3.14 -0.92 -5.86
N GLY A 90 -3.00 -2.09 -5.26
CA GLY A 90 -4.09 -2.81 -4.61
C GLY A 90 -3.77 -3.06 -3.14
N LEU A 91 -4.79 -2.92 -2.29
CA LEU A 91 -4.71 -3.14 -0.85
C LEU A 91 -5.86 -4.04 -0.41
N GLU A 92 -5.56 -5.18 0.19
CA GLU A 92 -6.54 -6.15 0.66
C GLU A 92 -6.29 -6.47 2.14
N GLY A 93 -7.34 -6.40 2.96
CA GLY A 93 -7.28 -6.90 4.33
C GLY A 93 -7.57 -8.40 4.35
N GLY A 94 -6.99 -9.12 5.31
CA GLY A 94 -7.23 -10.55 5.46
C GLY A 94 -6.94 -11.01 6.88
N LEU A 95 -7.28 -12.28 7.14
CA LEU A 95 -7.14 -12.91 8.43
C LEU A 95 -6.26 -14.14 8.33
N VAL A 96 -5.47 -14.43 9.36
CA VAL A 96 -4.66 -15.64 9.46
C VAL A 96 -5.04 -16.36 10.74
N MET A 97 -5.42 -17.63 10.60
CA MET A 97 -5.68 -18.49 11.75
C MET A 97 -4.39 -19.19 12.18
N GLU A 98 -4.11 -19.15 13.47
CA GLU A 98 -3.05 -19.92 14.09
C GLU A 98 -3.64 -20.83 15.17
N THR A 99 -3.44 -22.13 14.99
CA THR A 99 -3.83 -23.16 15.96
C THR A 99 -2.60 -23.54 16.78
N ASN A 100 -2.75 -23.59 18.11
CA ASN A 100 -1.75 -24.09 19.07
C ASN A 100 -0.45 -23.26 19.21
N LEU A 101 -0.49 -22.21 20.03
CA LEU A 101 0.71 -21.52 20.55
C LEU A 101 1.49 -22.32 21.63
N GLY A 102 1.40 -23.66 21.60
CA GLY A 102 2.16 -24.53 22.49
C GLY A 102 1.63 -24.66 23.93
N GLU A 103 0.55 -23.98 24.31
CA GLU A 103 -0.12 -24.26 25.59
C GLU A 103 -1.06 -25.47 25.45
N PRO A 104 -0.91 -26.51 26.29
CA PRO A 104 -1.84 -27.64 26.30
C PRO A 104 -3.20 -27.16 26.81
N GLN A 105 -4.13 -26.89 25.90
CA GLN A 105 -5.52 -26.66 26.26
C GLN A 105 -6.15 -27.99 26.68
N GLN A 106 -6.69 -28.03 27.90
CA GLN A 106 -7.22 -29.25 28.52
C GLN A 106 -8.39 -29.88 27.74
N ASN A 107 -9.03 -29.16 26.80
CA ASN A 107 -10.06 -29.64 25.89
C ASN A 107 -9.82 -29.10 24.46
N GLN A 108 -9.42 -29.96 23.51
CA GLN A 108 -9.09 -29.56 22.13
C GLN A 108 -10.30 -29.22 21.26
N GLU A 109 -11.51 -29.69 21.59
CA GLU A 109 -12.71 -29.47 20.77
C GLU A 109 -13.31 -28.05 20.91
N ASP A 110 -13.03 -27.35 22.01
CA ASP A 110 -13.58 -26.00 22.27
C ASP A 110 -12.60 -24.86 22.02
N ALA A 111 -11.33 -25.17 21.77
CA ALA A 111 -10.26 -24.18 21.61
C ALA A 111 -10.55 -23.20 20.46
N ILE A 112 -10.64 -21.90 20.78
CA ILE A 112 -10.75 -20.85 19.77
C ILE A 112 -9.34 -20.55 19.26
N PRO A 113 -9.06 -20.67 17.93
CA PRO A 113 -7.74 -20.36 17.40
C PRO A 113 -7.40 -18.88 17.60
N THR A 114 -6.10 -18.57 17.63
CA THR A 114 -5.69 -17.17 17.56
C THR A 114 -5.96 -16.69 16.14
N LEU A 115 -6.71 -15.61 16.02
CA LEU A 115 -7.04 -14.99 14.75
C LEU A 115 -6.24 -13.71 14.62
N TRP A 116 -5.39 -13.66 13.60
CA TRP A 116 -4.50 -12.53 13.31
C TRP A 116 -5.09 -11.69 12.18
N CYS A 117 -5.07 -10.37 12.33
CA CYS A 117 -5.45 -9.44 11.28
C CYS A 117 -4.21 -8.90 10.56
N MET A 118 -4.27 -8.80 9.23
CA MET A 118 -3.23 -8.19 8.41
C MET A 118 -3.81 -7.62 7.11
N ALA A 119 -2.98 -6.90 6.34
CA ALA A 119 -3.31 -6.48 4.99
C ALA A 119 -2.11 -6.61 4.05
N TRP A 120 -2.37 -6.95 2.79
CA TRP A 120 -1.37 -7.01 1.71
C TRP A 120 -1.43 -5.80 0.80
N MET A 121 -0.25 -5.31 0.44
CA MET A 121 -0.04 -4.26 -0.56
C MET A 121 0.61 -4.89 -1.78
N ALA A 122 0.02 -4.65 -2.95
CA ALA A 122 0.56 -5.05 -4.23
C ALA A 122 0.69 -3.81 -5.11
N ILE A 123 1.93 -3.48 -5.49
CA ILE A 123 2.23 -2.35 -6.37
C ILE A 123 2.72 -2.91 -7.70
N LEU A 124 2.03 -2.55 -8.78
CA LEU A 124 2.42 -2.82 -10.15
C LEU A 124 3.02 -1.54 -10.73
N GLY A 125 4.24 -1.60 -11.23
CA GLY A 125 4.88 -0.51 -11.97
C GLY A 125 5.71 -1.05 -13.12
N SER A 126 6.75 -0.31 -13.50
CA SER A 126 7.65 -0.72 -14.60
C SER A 126 9.10 -0.32 -14.35
N ASP A 127 9.99 -0.71 -15.26
CA ASP A 127 11.38 -0.24 -15.32
C ASP A 127 11.55 1.09 -16.09
N SER A 128 10.46 1.82 -16.35
CA SER A 128 10.52 3.12 -17.01
C SER A 128 11.25 4.16 -16.15
N SER A 129 11.82 5.17 -16.82
CA SER A 129 12.45 6.29 -16.12
C SER A 129 11.52 6.95 -15.11
N THR A 130 10.24 7.15 -15.43
CA THR A 130 9.27 7.76 -14.50
C THR A 130 9.12 6.95 -13.21
N CYS A 131 9.06 5.63 -13.30
CA CYS A 131 8.95 4.76 -12.14
C CYS A 131 10.22 4.73 -11.29
N THR A 132 11.39 4.98 -11.88
CA THR A 132 12.69 4.98 -11.21
C THR A 132 13.21 6.37 -10.84
N LEU A 133 12.36 7.40 -10.93
CA LEU A 133 12.65 8.75 -10.41
C LEU A 133 12.61 8.84 -8.88
N ILE A 134 12.23 7.76 -8.19
CA ILE A 134 12.21 7.71 -6.72
C ILE A 134 13.59 8.08 -6.19
N ARG A 135 13.63 9.15 -5.40
CA ARG A 135 14.82 9.54 -4.65
C ARG A 135 14.56 9.14 -3.22
N ALA A 136 15.19 8.05 -2.78
CA ALA A 136 15.40 7.95 -1.35
C ALA A 136 16.14 9.21 -0.92
N ASP A 137 15.57 9.98 0.00
CA ASP A 137 16.28 11.03 0.70
C ASP A 137 17.51 10.39 1.37
N ASN A 138 18.65 10.37 0.66
CA ASN A 138 19.96 10.12 1.27
C ASN A 138 20.30 11.36 2.11
N GLN A 139 19.56 11.60 3.20
CA GLN A 139 19.91 12.57 4.22
C GLN A 139 21.14 12.14 5.04
N ASN A 140 21.72 10.97 4.78
CA ASN A 140 22.95 10.48 5.43
C ASN A 140 24.23 10.68 4.61
N ASP A 141 24.18 11.25 3.40
CA ASP A 141 25.38 11.59 2.61
C ASP A 141 25.72 13.09 2.68
N MET A 142 25.41 13.77 3.80
CA MET A 142 25.86 15.14 4.07
C MET A 142 27.32 15.16 4.54
N ALA A 143 28.22 14.72 3.67
CA ALA A 143 29.61 15.12 3.67
C ALA A 143 30.13 15.03 2.22
N ASP A 144 30.20 16.18 1.57
CA ASP A 144 30.89 16.43 0.31
C ASP A 144 30.15 16.09 -1.00
N SER A 145 29.39 17.06 -1.52
CA SER A 145 29.66 17.70 -2.82
C SER A 145 28.46 18.49 -3.33
N SER A 146 28.77 19.64 -3.94
CA SER A 146 27.97 20.57 -4.76
C SER A 146 26.58 20.12 -5.25
N PRO A 147 25.62 21.05 -5.44
CA PRO A 147 24.28 20.73 -5.95
C PRO A 147 24.42 20.03 -7.31
N SER A 148 24.24 18.71 -7.31
CA SER A 148 24.32 17.89 -8.50
C SER A 148 23.23 18.36 -9.46
N SER A 149 23.66 18.76 -10.65
CA SER A 149 22.88 19.16 -11.80
C SER A 149 21.51 18.49 -11.87
N THR A 150 20.46 19.29 -12.13
CA THR A 150 19.21 18.81 -12.72
C THR A 150 19.55 17.75 -13.77
N PRO A 151 18.95 16.54 -13.72
CA PRO A 151 19.21 15.55 -14.75
C PRO A 151 18.95 16.21 -16.10
N GLN A 152 19.99 16.34 -16.93
CA GLN A 152 19.81 16.66 -18.34
C GLN A 152 18.78 15.66 -18.88
N PRO A 153 17.85 16.05 -19.77
CA PRO A 153 16.84 15.15 -20.31
C PRO A 153 17.52 14.08 -21.21
N GLN A 154 18.21 13.14 -20.58
CA GLN A 154 18.48 11.82 -21.11
C GLN A 154 17.10 11.23 -21.41
N GLN A 155 16.88 10.90 -22.68
CA GLN A 155 15.62 10.35 -23.19
C GLN A 155 14.98 9.41 -22.15
N TYR A 156 13.82 9.80 -21.62
CA TYR A 156 13.07 8.97 -20.68
C TYR A 156 12.95 7.55 -21.26
N ARG A 157 13.57 6.58 -20.58
CA ARG A 157 13.55 5.18 -21.00
C ARG A 157 12.10 4.70 -20.93
N GLN A 158 11.59 4.23 -22.06
CA GLN A 158 10.28 3.59 -22.09
C GLN A 158 10.33 2.26 -21.32
N ALA A 159 9.21 1.90 -20.68
CA ALA A 159 9.08 0.63 -19.99
C ALA A 159 9.33 -0.54 -20.95
N THR A 160 10.22 -1.46 -20.56
CA THR A 160 10.44 -2.73 -21.26
C THR A 160 9.80 -3.90 -20.51
N LYS A 161 9.56 -3.74 -19.19
CA LYS A 161 9.03 -4.79 -18.33
C LYS A 161 8.18 -4.22 -17.19
N GLN A 162 7.12 -4.95 -16.83
CA GLN A 162 6.38 -4.70 -15.59
C GLN A 162 7.12 -5.28 -14.38
N VAL A 163 7.11 -4.52 -13.29
CA VAL A 163 7.75 -4.89 -12.01
C VAL A 163 6.68 -4.89 -10.92
N TRP A 164 6.78 -5.85 -10.01
CA TRP A 164 5.89 -5.96 -8.86
C TRP A 164 6.65 -5.68 -7.57
N GLY A 165 6.03 -4.91 -6.69
CA GLY A 165 6.40 -4.72 -5.31
C GLY A 165 5.33 -5.27 -4.38
N PHE A 166 5.76 -5.94 -3.32
CA PHE A 166 4.86 -6.58 -2.36
C PHE A 166 5.32 -6.34 -0.93
N ALA A 167 4.37 -6.11 -0.04
CA ALA A 167 4.59 -6.14 1.40
C ALA A 167 3.26 -6.40 2.11
N GLN A 168 3.34 -6.74 3.39
CA GLN A 168 2.19 -6.87 4.27
C GLN A 168 2.39 -6.02 5.51
N THR A 169 1.30 -5.65 6.16
CA THR A 169 1.35 -4.99 7.46
C THR A 169 1.88 -5.95 8.54
N GLY A 170 2.29 -5.38 9.67
CA GLY A 170 2.49 -6.19 10.87
C GLY A 170 1.19 -6.90 11.25
N HIS A 171 1.27 -8.14 11.71
CA HIS A 171 0.10 -8.86 12.20
C HIS A 171 -0.21 -8.44 13.63
N PHE A 172 -1.50 -8.37 13.97
CA PHE A 172 -1.93 -8.22 15.36
C PHE A 172 -3.06 -9.20 15.67
N ALA A 173 -3.03 -9.75 16.88
CA ALA A 173 -4.04 -10.69 17.34
C ALA A 173 -5.36 -9.96 17.60
N LEU A 174 -6.46 -10.55 17.16
CA LEU A 174 -7.81 -10.09 17.50
C LEU A 174 -8.20 -10.58 18.89
N PRO A 175 -9.08 -9.85 19.60
CA PRO A 175 -9.62 -10.31 20.87
C PRO A 175 -10.27 -11.70 20.75
N PRO A 176 -10.17 -12.57 21.77
CA PRO A 176 -10.78 -13.90 21.73
C PRO A 176 -12.27 -13.90 21.40
N GLN A 177 -13.00 -12.87 21.84
CA GLN A 177 -14.42 -12.70 21.55
C GLN A 177 -14.68 -12.41 20.07
N VAL A 178 -13.87 -11.53 19.44
CA VAL A 178 -13.94 -11.26 18.00
C VAL A 178 -13.58 -12.52 17.22
N ALA A 179 -12.51 -13.21 17.62
CA ALA A 179 -12.10 -14.48 16.99
C ALA A 179 -13.21 -15.55 17.08
N GLN A 180 -13.93 -15.62 18.20
CA GLN A 180 -15.06 -16.53 18.37
C GLN A 180 -16.19 -16.22 17.39
N LEU A 181 -16.62 -14.95 17.29
CA LEU A 181 -17.67 -14.52 16.37
C LEU A 181 -17.30 -14.81 14.92
N VAL A 182 -16.06 -14.51 14.52
CA VAL A 182 -15.61 -14.74 13.14
C VAL A 182 -15.49 -16.23 12.85
N VAL A 183 -14.83 -17.00 13.71
CA VAL A 183 -14.46 -18.40 13.41
C VAL A 183 -15.60 -19.38 13.67
N LYS A 184 -16.35 -19.22 14.77
CA LYS A 184 -17.43 -20.15 15.14
C LYS A 184 -18.78 -19.74 14.56
N GLU A 185 -19.04 -18.43 14.44
CA GLU A 185 -20.34 -17.91 13.98
C GLU A 185 -20.32 -17.45 12.51
N GLY A 186 -19.14 -17.42 11.87
CA GLY A 186 -19.00 -17.05 10.46
C GLY A 186 -19.24 -15.56 10.19
N MET A 187 -19.08 -14.72 11.21
CA MET A 187 -19.31 -13.28 11.14
C MET A 187 -18.17 -12.57 10.41
N GLU A 188 -18.49 -11.55 9.61
CA GLU A 188 -17.46 -10.67 9.06
C GLU A 188 -16.75 -9.89 10.17
N LEU A 189 -15.46 -9.60 9.98
CA LEU A 189 -14.67 -8.87 11.00
C LEU A 189 -15.30 -7.52 11.35
N GLY A 190 -15.82 -6.79 10.37
CA GLY A 190 -16.45 -5.49 10.61
C GLY A 190 -17.68 -5.61 11.54
N ASP A 191 -18.53 -6.60 11.29
CA ASP A 191 -19.72 -6.86 12.11
C ASP A 191 -19.33 -7.38 13.50
N ALA A 192 -18.30 -8.22 13.60
CA ALA A 192 -17.77 -8.72 14.87
C ALA A 192 -17.14 -7.59 15.70
N ASP A 193 -16.41 -6.69 15.06
CA ASP A 193 -15.89 -5.48 15.67
C ASP A 193 -17.04 -4.60 16.16
N ASP A 194 -18.04 -4.31 15.33
CA ASP A 194 -19.22 -3.53 15.73
C ASP A 194 -19.92 -4.19 16.93
N GLN A 195 -20.11 -5.51 16.95
CA GLN A 195 -20.76 -6.20 18.07
C GLN A 195 -19.96 -6.14 19.38
N VAL A 196 -18.64 -6.28 19.33
CA VAL A 196 -17.77 -6.29 20.52
C VAL A 196 -17.47 -4.86 20.99
N PHE A 197 -17.24 -3.94 20.05
CA PHE A 197 -16.82 -2.58 20.33
C PHE A 197 -17.97 -1.57 20.42
N ASP A 198 -19.13 -1.74 19.77
CA ASP A 198 -20.30 -0.87 20.06
C ASP A 198 -20.84 -1.09 21.48
N ARG A 199 -20.53 -2.24 22.12
CA ARG A 199 -20.75 -2.41 23.56
C ARG A 199 -19.79 -1.60 24.44
N THR A 200 -18.70 -1.05 23.89
CA THR A 200 -17.63 -0.41 24.66
C THR A 200 -17.23 1.00 24.20
N ASN A 201 -17.36 1.38 22.93
CA ASN A 201 -16.91 2.64 22.34
C ASN A 201 -17.72 3.00 21.08
N GLY A 202 -18.48 4.10 21.13
CA GLY A 202 -19.33 4.54 20.01
C GLY A 202 -18.53 4.80 18.73
N LYS A 203 -18.83 4.03 17.67
CA LYS A 203 -18.51 4.24 16.23
C LYS A 203 -17.37 5.21 15.90
N HIS A 204 -16.14 4.70 15.78
CA HIS A 204 -15.02 5.47 15.24
C HIS A 204 -14.37 4.78 14.03
N GLY A 205 -14.30 5.51 12.91
CA GLY A 205 -13.84 5.07 11.58
C GLY A 205 -12.35 4.76 11.45
N SER A 206 -11.66 4.43 12.53
CA SER A 206 -10.22 4.08 12.55
C SER A 206 -9.95 2.61 12.17
N GLY A 207 -11.00 1.79 12.01
CA GLY A 207 -10.90 0.35 11.81
C GLY A 207 -10.39 -0.40 13.05
N THR A 208 -10.36 -1.74 12.98
CA THR A 208 -9.96 -2.65 14.07
C THR A 208 -8.64 -2.25 14.73
N VAL A 209 -7.62 -1.92 13.93
CA VAL A 209 -6.29 -1.53 14.42
C VAL A 209 -6.32 -0.26 15.27
N GLY A 210 -7.10 0.75 14.87
CA GLY A 210 -7.22 1.97 15.63
C GLY A 210 -8.00 1.78 16.93
N ILE A 211 -9.03 0.93 16.93
CA ILE A 211 -9.80 0.59 18.13
C ILE A 211 -8.90 -0.12 19.14
N LEU A 212 -8.21 -1.18 18.71
CA LEU A 212 -7.38 -2.01 19.60
C LEU A 212 -6.14 -1.30 20.12
N THR A 213 -5.60 -0.35 19.36
CA THR A 213 -4.43 0.43 19.78
C THR A 213 -4.80 1.73 20.49
N ASN A 214 -6.08 1.98 20.77
CA ASN A 214 -6.58 3.24 21.34
C ASN A 214 -6.05 4.47 20.57
N GLY A 215 -6.04 4.38 19.24
CA GLY A 215 -5.57 5.43 18.34
C GLY A 215 -4.04 5.58 18.23
N MET A 216 -3.22 4.76 18.90
CA MET A 216 -1.76 4.83 18.75
C MET A 216 -1.31 4.53 17.31
N ILE A 217 -2.05 3.67 16.60
CA ILE A 217 -1.87 3.42 15.17
C ILE A 217 -3.24 3.51 14.50
N ASP A 218 -3.43 4.51 13.63
CA ASP A 218 -4.60 4.60 12.77
C ASP A 218 -4.46 3.75 11.50
N ARG A 219 -5.56 3.63 10.75
CA ARG A 219 -5.62 2.81 9.53
C ARG A 219 -4.71 3.31 8.41
N ALA A 220 -4.52 4.62 8.27
CA ALA A 220 -3.69 5.18 7.22
C ALA A 220 -2.22 4.87 7.51
N ASN A 221 -1.77 5.15 8.73
CA ASN A 221 -0.42 4.85 9.21
C ASN A 221 -0.10 3.35 9.20
N TYR A 222 -1.09 2.51 9.52
CA TYR A 222 -0.95 1.06 9.43
C TYR A 222 -0.63 0.57 8.02
N TYR A 223 -1.25 1.17 6.99
CA TYR A 223 -1.00 0.84 5.58
C TYR A 223 0.26 1.51 5.03
N ASP A 224 0.56 2.75 5.46
CA ASP A 224 1.67 3.57 4.95
C ASP A 224 3.03 2.85 5.03
N HIS A 225 3.35 2.23 6.17
CA HIS A 225 4.62 1.50 6.32
C HIS A 225 4.73 0.32 5.35
N ALA A 226 3.67 -0.46 5.17
CA ALA A 226 3.67 -1.58 4.23
C ALA A 226 3.76 -1.10 2.77
N LEU A 227 3.11 0.01 2.42
CA LEU A 227 3.24 0.59 1.08
C LEU A 227 4.68 1.06 0.79
N LYS A 228 5.33 1.71 1.76
CA LYS A 228 6.75 2.11 1.67
C LYS A 228 7.67 0.89 1.46
N LEU A 229 7.41 -0.21 2.17
CA LEU A 229 8.14 -1.47 1.95
C LEU A 229 7.85 -2.06 0.56
N ALA A 230 6.61 -2.01 0.07
CA ALA A 230 6.27 -2.48 -1.27
C ALA A 230 6.90 -1.65 -2.38
N LEU A 231 7.31 -0.40 -2.12
CA LEU A 231 8.02 0.46 -3.09
C LEU A 231 9.51 0.16 -3.22
N THR A 232 10.07 -0.73 -2.38
CA THR A 232 11.51 -1.08 -2.38
C THR A 232 12.10 -1.41 -3.76
N PRO A 233 11.42 -2.08 -4.71
CA PRO A 233 11.99 -2.33 -6.03
C PRO A 233 12.30 -1.06 -6.83
N TRP A 234 11.59 0.04 -6.57
CA TRP A 234 11.80 1.32 -7.24
C TRP A 234 12.59 2.32 -6.41
N ILE A 235 12.67 2.12 -5.09
CA ILE A 235 13.61 2.85 -4.22
C ILE A 235 15.05 2.39 -4.48
N ARG A 236 15.25 1.09 -4.75
CA ARG A 236 16.56 0.49 -5.05
C ARG A 236 16.56 -0.23 -6.40
N PRO A 237 16.29 0.47 -7.51
CA PRO A 237 16.15 -0.17 -8.82
C PRO A 237 17.42 -0.91 -9.24
N ASP A 238 18.58 -0.46 -8.76
CA ASP A 238 19.89 -1.11 -8.91
C ASP A 238 19.92 -2.56 -8.41
N LEU A 239 19.15 -2.89 -7.37
CA LEU A 239 19.14 -4.20 -6.73
C LEU A 239 18.01 -5.12 -7.21
N TYR A 240 16.90 -4.55 -7.69
CA TYR A 240 15.68 -5.30 -7.97
C TYR A 240 15.29 -5.33 -9.46
N ILE A 241 15.81 -4.41 -10.27
CA ILE A 241 15.43 -4.27 -11.68
C ILE A 241 16.66 -4.59 -12.55
N PRO A 242 16.71 -5.76 -13.21
CA PRO A 242 17.89 -6.19 -13.96
C PRO A 242 18.34 -5.24 -15.08
N SER A 243 17.44 -4.41 -15.64
CA SER A 243 17.81 -3.40 -16.64
C SER A 243 18.56 -2.19 -16.05
N PHE A 244 18.75 -2.15 -14.73
CA PHE A 244 19.53 -1.16 -14.00
C PHE A 244 20.81 -1.74 -13.37
N SER A 245 20.90 -3.06 -13.23
CA SER A 245 22.13 -3.74 -12.84
C SER A 245 23.06 -3.79 -14.05
N SER A 246 24.11 -2.96 -14.04
CA SER A 246 25.19 -2.96 -15.03
C SER A 246 25.89 -4.30 -15.15
#